data_AF-A0A938SCY0-F1
#
_entry.id   AF-A0A938SCY0-F1
#
_cell.length_a   1.000
_cell.length_b   1.000
_cell.length_c   1.000
_cell.angle_alpha   90.00
_cell.angle_beta   90.00
_cell.angle_gamma   90.00
#
_symmetry.space_group_name_H-M   'P 1'
#
loop_
_entity.id
_entity.type
_entity.pdbx_description
1 polymer ?
#
loop_
_entity_poly.entity_id
_entity_poly.type
_entity_poly.pdbx_seq_one_letter_code
_entity_poly.pdbx_strand_id
1 'polypeptide(L)'
;PLRQATERAGIRLLDNVLVTRLLTNAGAVVGAVAVDVATSDVLVISAKSTVLATGGGAAAYERHNCAPGTTGDGYALAFRAGAELVDFECISFAFPPQRLKEIFALKDAPHEPFLSLGLCHYFLGGVRIDEQCRSTVPGLFAAGEVAGGVFGAARLGGSALADIYIFGARAGRFAAERAKSIPPPSRNDSEVRQELARVERVRDAGTSATDFCRRVKSTLWRYAGAMKTHASLQRGRDLLAEAQADLAHIRAHGPDGLRDALEAQHVLDVGRLIIASSLVRQETRGCFWRIDYPQPDNARWLRNVFLSGSMDNIQTRTEPVLMTRLRTPTAPPIGQGCFGYLPRK
;
A
#
# COMPACT_ATOMS: atom_id res chain seq x y z
N PRO A 1 22.53 -13.40 3.92
CA PRO A 1 22.31 -14.75 3.32
C PRO A 1 21.59 -14.72 1.96
N LEU A 2 20.37 -14.16 1.85
CA LEU A 2 19.63 -14.13 0.57
C LEU A 2 20.31 -13.27 -0.50
N ARG A 3 20.78 -12.05 -0.17
CA ARG A 3 21.50 -11.19 -1.14
C ARG A 3 22.74 -11.89 -1.73
N GLN A 4 23.55 -12.53 -0.89
CA GLN A 4 24.72 -13.30 -1.34
C GLN A 4 24.32 -14.49 -2.23
N ALA A 5 23.19 -15.15 -1.94
CA ALA A 5 22.68 -16.22 -2.81
C ALA A 5 22.24 -15.68 -4.18
N THR A 6 21.61 -14.49 -4.20
CA THR A 6 21.22 -13.78 -5.43
C THR A 6 22.44 -13.41 -6.28
N GLU A 7 23.50 -12.87 -5.64
CA GLU A 7 24.77 -12.55 -6.29
C GLU A 7 25.43 -13.81 -6.88
N ARG A 8 25.50 -14.92 -6.13
CA ARG A 8 26.05 -16.20 -6.60
C ARG A 8 25.26 -16.81 -7.76
N ALA A 9 23.96 -16.56 -7.81
CA ALA A 9 23.10 -17.03 -8.90
C ALA A 9 23.22 -16.19 -10.18
N GLY A 10 24.04 -15.13 -10.19
CA GLY A 10 24.21 -14.24 -11.35
C GLY A 10 22.99 -13.39 -11.64
N ILE A 11 22.11 -13.18 -10.65
CA ILE A 11 20.95 -12.30 -10.79
C ILE A 11 21.44 -10.85 -10.84
N ARG A 12 21.04 -10.11 -11.88
CA ARG A 12 21.36 -8.70 -12.03
C ARG A 12 20.61 -7.88 -10.97
N LEU A 13 21.37 -7.23 -10.10
CA LEU A 13 20.86 -6.27 -9.11
C LEU A 13 21.03 -4.85 -9.64
N LEU A 14 19.98 -4.04 -9.48
CA LEU A 14 19.98 -2.61 -9.80
C LEU A 14 19.71 -1.86 -8.49
N ASP A 15 20.78 -1.54 -7.77
CA ASP A 15 20.69 -0.78 -6.51
C ASP A 15 20.36 0.70 -6.82
N ASN A 16 19.68 1.39 -5.90
CA ASN A 16 19.27 2.80 -6.05
C ASN A 16 18.34 3.11 -7.24
N VAL A 17 17.71 2.10 -7.83
CA VAL A 17 16.77 2.29 -8.93
C VAL A 17 15.33 2.31 -8.40
N LEU A 18 14.68 3.48 -8.48
CA LEU A 18 13.29 3.67 -8.08
C LEU A 18 12.38 3.40 -9.29
N VAL A 19 11.46 2.45 -9.18
CA VAL A 19 10.43 2.22 -10.20
C VAL A 19 9.38 3.32 -10.08
N THR A 20 9.15 4.05 -11.16
CA THR A 20 8.23 5.19 -11.19
C THR A 20 6.94 4.91 -11.94
N ARG A 21 6.96 3.92 -12.85
CA ARG A 21 5.77 3.49 -13.59
C ARG A 21 5.87 2.02 -14.00
N LEU A 22 4.76 1.27 -13.86
CA LEU A 22 4.60 -0.01 -14.55
C LEU A 22 4.08 0.23 -15.96
N LEU A 23 4.69 -0.45 -16.94
CA LEU A 23 4.29 -0.35 -18.34
C LEU A 23 3.21 -1.37 -18.65
N THR A 24 2.15 -0.92 -19.31
CA THR A 24 1.02 -1.76 -19.69
C THR A 24 0.82 -1.83 -21.21
N ASN A 25 0.41 -3.00 -21.70
CA ASN A 25 -0.02 -3.18 -23.07
C ASN A 25 -1.12 -4.23 -23.12
N ALA A 26 -2.22 -3.94 -23.81
CA ALA A 26 -3.42 -4.78 -23.88
C ALA A 26 -3.90 -5.27 -22.50
N GLY A 27 -3.82 -4.40 -21.47
CA GLY A 27 -4.24 -4.70 -20.10
C GLY A 27 -3.29 -5.61 -19.30
N ALA A 28 -2.11 -5.96 -19.84
CA ALA A 28 -1.09 -6.71 -19.13
C ALA A 28 0.10 -5.81 -18.75
N VAL A 29 0.75 -6.09 -17.61
CA VAL A 29 2.04 -5.47 -17.28
C VAL A 29 3.14 -6.14 -18.10
N VAL A 30 3.92 -5.32 -18.80
CA VAL A 30 4.95 -5.74 -19.76
C VAL A 30 6.34 -5.18 -19.43
N GLY A 31 6.47 -4.46 -18.32
CA GLY A 31 7.71 -3.83 -17.93
C GLY A 31 7.53 -2.70 -16.92
N ALA A 32 8.55 -1.87 -16.82
CA ALA A 32 8.57 -0.70 -15.95
C ALA A 32 9.50 0.40 -16.50
N VAL A 33 9.21 1.64 -16.13
CA VAL A 33 10.17 2.74 -16.15
C VAL A 33 10.70 2.92 -14.74
N ALA A 34 12.00 3.12 -14.63
CA ALA A 34 12.66 3.35 -13.37
C ALA A 34 13.73 4.43 -13.52
N VAL A 35 14.10 5.05 -12.40
CA VAL A 35 15.11 6.11 -12.34
C VAL A 35 16.18 5.68 -11.35
N ASP A 36 17.42 5.65 -11.79
CA ASP A 36 18.56 5.58 -10.87
C ASP A 36 18.64 6.92 -10.13
N VAL A 37 18.34 6.93 -8.84
CA VAL A 37 18.30 8.19 -8.08
C VAL A 37 19.70 8.74 -7.76
N ALA A 38 20.75 7.95 -7.94
CA ALA A 38 22.13 8.39 -7.76
C ALA A 38 22.69 9.05 -9.02
N THR A 39 22.41 8.48 -10.20
CA THR A 39 22.90 9.03 -11.49
C THR A 39 21.88 9.90 -12.21
N SER A 40 20.60 9.85 -11.82
CA SER A 40 19.45 10.42 -12.52
C SER A 40 19.15 9.79 -13.88
N ASP A 41 19.72 8.63 -14.18
CA ASP A 41 19.47 7.92 -15.44
C ASP A 41 18.09 7.26 -15.44
N VAL A 42 17.41 7.32 -16.59
CA VAL A 42 16.13 6.64 -16.77
C VAL A 42 16.34 5.29 -17.44
N LEU A 43 15.81 4.24 -16.82
CA LEU A 43 15.84 2.87 -17.30
C LEU A 43 14.45 2.46 -17.77
N VAL A 44 14.40 1.77 -18.90
CA VAL A 44 13.19 1.12 -19.40
C VAL A 44 13.41 -0.38 -19.41
N ILE A 45 12.68 -1.08 -18.55
CA ILE A 45 12.82 -2.52 -18.34
C ILE A 45 11.62 -3.21 -18.98
N SER A 46 11.86 -4.09 -19.95
CA SER A 46 10.81 -4.94 -20.51
C SER A 46 10.85 -6.30 -19.82
N ALA A 47 9.70 -6.79 -19.40
CA ALA A 47 9.60 -8.04 -18.65
C ALA A 47 8.36 -8.82 -19.07
N LYS A 48 8.51 -10.14 -19.22
CA LYS A 48 7.37 -11.02 -19.44
C LYS A 48 6.49 -11.09 -18.19
N SER A 49 7.11 -11.14 -17.01
CA SER A 49 6.44 -11.17 -15.71
C SER A 49 7.15 -10.22 -14.75
N THR A 50 6.37 -9.49 -13.95
CA THR A 50 6.84 -8.53 -12.95
C THR A 50 6.32 -8.95 -11.58
N VAL A 51 7.20 -8.99 -10.57
CA VAL A 51 6.84 -9.28 -9.17
C VAL A 51 7.06 -8.03 -8.33
N LEU A 52 6.01 -7.55 -7.67
CA LEU A 52 6.12 -6.51 -6.65
C LEU A 52 6.46 -7.16 -5.30
N ALA A 53 7.57 -6.73 -4.72
CA ALA A 53 8.01 -7.09 -3.38
C ALA A 53 8.54 -5.83 -2.65
N THR A 54 7.83 -4.72 -2.82
CA THR A 54 8.27 -3.36 -2.43
C THR A 54 8.09 -3.04 -0.94
N GLY A 55 7.64 -4.01 -0.14
CA GLY A 55 7.26 -3.78 1.25
C GLY A 55 5.97 -2.98 1.40
N GLY A 56 5.73 -2.47 2.62
CA GLY A 56 4.52 -1.72 2.96
C GLY A 56 4.57 -0.22 2.68
N GLY A 57 3.62 0.49 3.31
CA GLY A 57 3.39 1.92 3.13
C GLY A 57 3.49 2.73 4.43
N ALA A 58 4.13 2.21 5.47
CA ALA A 58 4.13 2.86 6.78
C ALA A 58 4.77 4.26 6.77
N ALA A 59 5.77 4.50 5.90
CA ALA A 59 6.35 5.84 5.73
C ALA A 59 5.47 6.82 4.93
N ALA A 60 4.27 6.41 4.49
CA ALA A 60 3.21 7.33 4.08
C ALA A 60 2.53 8.03 5.28
N TYR A 61 2.79 7.58 6.51
CA TYR A 61 2.37 8.26 7.73
C TYR A 61 3.52 9.07 8.33
N GLU A 62 3.19 10.19 8.97
CA GLU A 62 4.17 11.04 9.66
C GLU A 62 4.95 10.27 10.75
N ARG A 63 4.29 9.35 11.44
CA ARG A 63 4.86 8.58 12.55
C ARG A 63 4.78 7.08 12.25
N HIS A 64 5.94 6.44 12.12
CA HIS A 64 6.07 5.01 11.84
C HIS A 64 7.31 4.41 12.51
N ASN A 65 7.37 3.09 12.60
CA ASN A 65 8.54 2.35 13.09
C ASN A 65 9.20 1.45 12.03
N CYS A 66 8.82 1.61 10.77
CA CYS A 66 9.39 0.89 9.63
C CYS A 66 10.60 1.62 9.05
N ALA A 67 11.35 0.92 8.19
CA ALA A 67 12.50 1.49 7.48
C ALA A 67 12.10 2.75 6.69
N PRO A 68 12.97 3.78 6.66
CA PRO A 68 12.81 4.91 5.74
C PRO A 68 12.66 4.42 4.30
N GLY A 69 11.79 5.06 3.51
CA GLY A 69 11.52 4.69 2.11
C GLY A 69 10.39 3.67 1.91
N THR A 70 9.73 3.17 2.96
CA THR A 70 8.52 2.33 2.84
C THR A 70 7.25 3.16 2.58
N THR A 71 7.27 3.94 1.50
CA THR A 71 6.25 4.94 1.13
C THR A 71 5.00 4.36 0.48
N GLY A 72 5.01 3.07 0.15
CA GLY A 72 3.87 2.38 -0.45
C GLY A 72 3.83 2.44 -1.98
N ASP A 73 4.97 2.70 -2.63
CA ASP A 73 5.09 2.82 -4.09
C ASP A 73 4.43 1.66 -4.85
N GLY A 74 4.66 0.42 -4.39
CA GLY A 74 4.10 -0.76 -5.04
C GLY A 74 2.57 -0.77 -5.10
N TYR A 75 1.89 -0.19 -4.10
CA TYR A 75 0.43 -0.09 -4.11
C TYR A 75 -0.04 0.90 -5.19
N ALA A 76 0.59 2.08 -5.25
CA ALA A 76 0.28 3.10 -6.24
C ALA A 76 0.57 2.59 -7.66
N LEU A 77 1.74 1.95 -7.85
CA LEU A 77 2.15 1.33 -9.12
C LEU A 77 1.17 0.26 -9.57
N ALA A 78 0.78 -0.67 -8.68
CA ALA A 78 -0.15 -1.73 -8.99
C ALA A 78 -1.53 -1.17 -9.36
N PHE A 79 -2.07 -0.25 -8.55
CA PHE A 79 -3.39 0.32 -8.80
C PHE A 79 -3.44 1.14 -10.10
N ARG A 80 -2.40 1.92 -10.39
CA ARG A 80 -2.26 2.64 -11.68
C ARG A 80 -2.14 1.72 -12.88
N ALA A 81 -1.61 0.51 -12.70
CA ALA A 81 -1.59 -0.54 -13.72
C ALA A 81 -2.95 -1.26 -13.87
N GLY A 82 -3.95 -0.89 -13.07
CA GLY A 82 -5.29 -1.48 -13.08
C GLY A 82 -5.48 -2.66 -12.11
N ALA A 83 -4.50 -2.93 -11.24
CA ALA A 83 -4.63 -4.00 -10.26
C ALA A 83 -5.59 -3.63 -9.15
N GLU A 84 -6.36 -4.60 -8.69
CA GLU A 84 -7.23 -4.40 -7.54
C GLU A 84 -6.44 -4.43 -6.24
N LEU A 85 -6.85 -3.60 -5.29
CA LEU A 85 -6.40 -3.69 -3.90
C LEU A 85 -7.50 -4.30 -3.03
N VAL A 86 -7.12 -4.98 -1.96
CA VAL A 86 -8.02 -5.59 -0.99
C VAL A 86 -7.68 -5.13 0.42
N ASP A 87 -8.72 -4.83 1.20
CA ASP A 87 -8.69 -4.43 2.61
C ASP A 87 -7.67 -3.31 2.89
N PHE A 88 -7.52 -2.36 1.97
CA PHE A 88 -6.46 -1.35 2.02
C PHE A 88 -6.59 -0.39 3.22
N GLU A 89 -7.74 -0.40 3.90
CA GLU A 89 -7.95 0.27 5.18
C GLU A 89 -7.33 -0.45 6.38
N CYS A 90 -7.04 -1.76 6.27
CA CYS A 90 -6.49 -2.59 7.33
C CYS A 90 -4.98 -2.34 7.48
N ILE A 91 -4.66 -1.35 8.31
CA ILE A 91 -3.30 -0.93 8.64
C ILE A 91 -3.11 -1.07 10.15
N SER A 92 -2.03 -1.73 10.54
CA SER A 92 -1.62 -1.90 11.92
C SER A 92 -0.87 -0.67 12.42
N PHE A 93 -1.31 -0.20 13.59
CA PHE A 93 -0.62 0.81 14.35
C PHE A 93 -0.20 0.23 15.70
N ALA A 94 1.05 0.44 16.09
CA ALA A 94 1.54 0.14 17.42
C ALA A 94 1.05 1.24 18.38
N PHE A 95 0.18 0.87 19.33
CA PHE A 95 -0.33 1.75 20.38
C PHE A 95 -0.21 1.08 21.75
N PRO A 96 -0.04 1.85 22.84
CA PRO A 96 -0.06 1.31 24.20
C PRO A 96 -1.43 0.68 24.51
N PRO A 97 -1.51 -0.64 24.77
CA PRO A 97 -2.78 -1.33 25.01
C PRO A 97 -3.59 -0.75 26.18
N GLN A 98 -2.90 -0.19 27.17
CA GLN A 98 -3.51 0.39 28.39
C GLN A 98 -4.39 1.60 28.08
N ARG A 99 -4.12 2.30 26.96
CA ARG A 99 -4.82 3.54 26.56
C ARG A 99 -6.02 3.29 25.65
N LEU A 100 -6.28 2.04 25.24
CA LEU A 100 -7.37 1.71 24.31
C LEU A 100 -8.74 2.11 24.86
N LYS A 101 -9.01 1.91 26.16
CA LYS A 101 -10.29 2.31 26.77
C LYS A 101 -10.55 3.81 26.63
N GLU A 102 -9.52 4.63 26.81
CA GLU A 102 -9.64 6.08 26.66
C GLU A 102 -9.86 6.48 25.20
N ILE A 103 -9.16 5.82 24.26
CA ILE A 103 -9.32 6.04 22.83
C ILE A 103 -10.76 5.77 22.38
N PHE A 104 -11.36 4.65 22.80
CA PHE A 104 -12.74 4.30 22.43
C PHE A 104 -13.80 5.06 23.24
N ALA A 105 -13.40 5.84 24.24
CA ALA A 105 -14.28 6.80 24.91
C ALA A 105 -14.33 8.17 24.20
N LEU A 106 -13.41 8.41 23.24
CA LEU A 106 -13.43 9.61 22.41
C LEU A 106 -14.66 9.61 21.50
N LYS A 107 -15.25 10.79 21.34
CA LYS A 107 -16.37 11.00 20.41
C LYS A 107 -15.91 11.51 19.05
N ASP A 108 -14.76 12.19 19.01
CA ASP A 108 -14.23 12.85 17.83
C ASP A 108 -12.73 12.57 17.64
N ALA A 109 -12.25 12.68 16.41
CA ALA A 109 -10.85 12.60 16.02
C ALA A 109 -10.49 13.78 15.08
N PRO A 110 -9.23 14.27 15.08
CA PRO A 110 -8.09 13.83 15.89
C PRO A 110 -8.03 14.42 17.30
N HIS A 111 -7.40 13.70 18.23
CA HIS A 111 -7.10 14.19 19.59
C HIS A 111 -5.57 14.17 19.83
N GLU A 112 -4.93 15.34 19.86
CA GLU A 112 -3.47 15.54 19.83
C GLU A 112 -2.69 14.66 20.83
N PRO A 113 -3.08 14.57 22.12
CA PRO A 113 -2.44 13.67 23.08
C PRO A 113 -2.34 12.19 22.67
N PHE A 114 -3.24 11.69 21.83
CA PHE A 114 -3.21 10.30 21.37
C PHE A 114 -2.42 10.11 20.07
N LEU A 115 -2.28 11.16 19.26
CA LEU A 115 -1.45 11.14 18.05
C LEU A 115 0.04 10.95 18.37
N SER A 116 0.50 11.29 19.58
CA SER A 116 1.90 11.08 20.01
C SER A 116 2.18 9.67 20.54
N LEU A 117 1.15 8.83 20.75
CA LEU A 117 1.30 7.50 21.34
C LEU A 117 1.49 6.39 20.31
N GLY A 118 1.05 6.62 19.09
CA GLY A 118 1.00 5.61 18.03
C GLY A 118 2.18 5.63 17.08
N LEU A 119 2.47 4.49 16.45
CA LEU A 119 3.34 4.41 15.27
C LEU A 119 2.68 3.51 14.23
N CYS A 120 2.58 3.95 12.97
CA CYS A 120 2.21 3.05 11.87
C CYS A 120 3.26 1.93 11.76
N HIS A 121 2.79 0.69 11.61
CA HIS A 121 3.66 -0.49 11.72
C HIS A 121 3.57 -1.47 10.54
N TYR A 122 2.38 -1.77 10.02
CA TYR A 122 2.26 -2.81 8.99
C TYR A 122 0.99 -2.66 8.17
N PHE A 123 1.06 -2.90 6.86
CA PHE A 123 -0.12 -2.95 5.98
C PHE A 123 -0.60 -4.40 5.84
N LEU A 124 -1.86 -4.66 6.17
CA LEU A 124 -2.45 -6.00 6.04
C LEU A 124 -3.26 -6.12 4.74
N GLY A 125 -3.81 -5.00 4.28
CA GLY A 125 -4.33 -4.84 2.93
C GLY A 125 -3.22 -4.49 1.94
N GLY A 126 -3.52 -4.63 0.66
CA GLY A 126 -2.54 -4.45 -0.41
C GLY A 126 -3.05 -4.96 -1.74
N VAL A 127 -2.12 -5.27 -2.66
CA VAL A 127 -2.44 -5.82 -3.98
C VAL A 127 -3.18 -7.15 -3.82
N ARG A 128 -4.39 -7.25 -4.37
CA ARG A 128 -5.16 -8.49 -4.37
C ARG A 128 -4.40 -9.53 -5.16
N ILE A 129 -4.15 -10.67 -4.52
CA ILE A 129 -3.51 -11.83 -5.16
C ILE A 129 -4.37 -13.09 -5.05
N ASP A 130 -4.16 -14.01 -5.97
CA ASP A 130 -4.65 -15.38 -5.86
C ASP A 130 -3.64 -16.32 -5.16
N GLU A 131 -3.93 -17.62 -5.11
CA GLU A 131 -3.05 -18.62 -4.49
C GLU A 131 -1.70 -18.76 -5.20
N GLN A 132 -1.57 -18.30 -6.44
CA GLN A 132 -0.34 -18.31 -7.24
C GLN A 132 0.41 -16.98 -7.16
N CYS A 133 -0.01 -16.06 -6.28
CA CYS A 133 0.51 -14.70 -6.14
C CYS A 133 0.28 -13.82 -7.37
N ARG A 134 -0.63 -14.18 -8.29
CA ARG A 134 -0.99 -13.36 -9.45
C ARG A 134 -1.91 -12.25 -8.98
N SER A 135 -1.68 -11.02 -9.45
CA SER A 135 -2.66 -9.96 -9.28
C SER A 135 -3.80 -10.10 -10.29
N THR A 136 -4.79 -9.21 -10.23
CA THR A 136 -5.86 -9.14 -11.22
C THR A 136 -5.40 -8.65 -12.60
N VAL A 137 -4.16 -8.18 -12.72
CA VAL A 137 -3.57 -7.71 -13.97
C VAL A 137 -2.59 -8.76 -14.51
N PRO A 138 -2.82 -9.29 -15.72
CA PRO A 138 -1.92 -10.27 -16.32
C PRO A 138 -0.46 -9.78 -16.36
N GLY A 139 0.48 -10.67 -16.01
CA GLY A 139 1.91 -10.34 -15.98
C GLY A 139 2.39 -9.66 -14.70
N LEU A 140 1.47 -9.27 -13.80
CA LEU A 140 1.81 -8.72 -12.50
C LEU A 140 1.57 -9.72 -11.37
N PHE A 141 2.56 -9.86 -10.49
CA PHE A 141 2.53 -10.68 -9.29
C PHE A 141 2.89 -9.81 -8.08
N ALA A 142 2.51 -10.22 -6.89
CA ALA A 142 2.87 -9.53 -5.66
C ALA A 142 3.15 -10.51 -4.51
N ALA A 143 4.11 -10.18 -3.64
CA ALA A 143 4.46 -11.00 -2.49
C ALA A 143 5.04 -10.16 -1.33
N GLY A 144 4.85 -10.66 -0.10
CA GLY A 144 5.20 -9.94 1.11
C GLY A 144 4.19 -8.85 1.43
N GLU A 145 4.60 -7.83 2.20
CA GLU A 145 3.68 -6.81 2.73
C GLU A 145 2.90 -6.03 1.66
N VAL A 146 3.42 -5.91 0.43
CA VAL A 146 2.69 -5.25 -0.67
C VAL A 146 1.45 -6.03 -1.13
N ALA A 147 1.36 -7.33 -0.81
CA ALA A 147 0.21 -8.17 -1.11
C ALA A 147 -0.85 -8.08 0.00
N GLY A 148 -2.11 -8.01 -0.40
CA GLY A 148 -3.26 -7.97 0.51
C GLY A 148 -4.02 -9.29 0.59
N GLY A 149 -4.86 -9.43 1.61
CA GLY A 149 -5.83 -10.53 1.74
C GLY A 149 -5.31 -11.78 2.44
N VAL A 150 -4.04 -11.82 2.85
CA VAL A 150 -3.43 -12.95 3.56
C VAL A 150 -3.78 -12.95 5.06
N PHE A 151 -3.73 -11.79 5.71
CA PHE A 151 -3.88 -11.66 7.17
C PHE A 151 -5.27 -11.19 7.63
N GLY A 152 -6.11 -10.69 6.71
CA GLY A 152 -7.35 -10.02 7.07
C GLY A 152 -7.11 -8.81 7.97
N ALA A 153 -7.96 -8.63 8.99
CA ALA A 153 -7.92 -7.44 9.84
C ALA A 153 -6.90 -7.47 11.00
N ALA A 154 -6.16 -8.58 11.20
CA ALA A 154 -5.08 -8.61 12.19
C ALA A 154 -4.02 -9.68 11.88
N ARG A 155 -2.75 -9.29 12.00
CA ARG A 155 -1.59 -10.16 11.74
C ARG A 155 -1.05 -10.74 13.04
N LEU A 156 -0.69 -12.03 13.02
CA LEU A 156 0.00 -12.66 14.15
C LEU A 156 1.46 -12.20 14.23
N GLY A 157 1.96 -11.94 15.44
CA GLY A 157 3.37 -11.64 15.66
C GLY A 157 4.27 -12.73 15.05
N GLY A 158 5.33 -12.34 14.35
CA GLY A 158 6.25 -13.29 13.68
C GLY A 158 5.78 -13.85 12.33
N SER A 159 4.50 -13.73 11.94
CA SER A 159 4.00 -14.32 10.69
C SER A 159 4.47 -13.59 9.41
N ALA A 160 4.91 -12.34 9.51
CA ALA A 160 5.39 -11.56 8.35
C ALA A 160 6.65 -12.18 7.72
N LEU A 161 7.53 -12.79 8.52
CA LEU A 161 8.70 -13.49 7.99
C LEU A 161 8.29 -14.74 7.21
N ALA A 162 7.33 -15.52 7.74
CA ALA A 162 6.82 -16.68 7.03
C ALA A 162 6.18 -16.29 5.69
N ASP A 163 5.43 -15.19 5.67
CA ASP A 163 4.82 -14.63 4.47
C ASP A 163 5.86 -14.31 3.38
N ILE A 164 6.90 -13.53 3.68
CA ILE A 164 7.92 -13.19 2.67
C ILE A 164 8.65 -14.42 2.11
N TYR A 165 8.93 -15.44 2.93
CA TYR A 165 9.60 -16.66 2.45
C TYR A 165 8.68 -17.51 1.58
N ILE A 166 7.44 -17.71 2.01
CA ILE A 166 6.49 -18.60 1.34
C ILE A 166 5.98 -17.93 0.06
N PHE A 167 5.41 -16.74 0.16
CA PHE A 167 4.80 -16.06 -0.97
C PHE A 167 5.84 -15.47 -1.93
N GLY A 168 7.04 -15.11 -1.45
CA GLY A 168 8.17 -14.75 -2.30
C GLY A 168 8.61 -15.92 -3.20
N ALA A 169 8.78 -17.11 -2.62
CA ALA A 169 9.13 -18.31 -3.39
C ALA A 169 8.02 -18.72 -4.37
N ARG A 170 6.74 -18.61 -3.97
CA ARG A 170 5.59 -18.89 -4.85
C ARG A 170 5.52 -17.90 -6.02
N ALA A 171 5.57 -16.59 -5.74
CA ALA A 171 5.50 -15.56 -6.78
C ALA A 171 6.65 -15.71 -7.79
N GLY A 172 7.88 -15.96 -7.31
CA GLY A 172 9.02 -16.20 -8.19
C GLY A 172 8.82 -17.44 -9.08
N ARG A 173 8.32 -18.55 -8.53
CA ARG A 173 8.04 -19.78 -9.28
C ARG A 173 7.01 -19.54 -10.39
N PHE A 174 5.82 -19.04 -10.04
CA PHE A 174 4.73 -18.86 -11.01
C PHE A 174 5.02 -17.74 -12.03
N ALA A 175 5.73 -16.68 -11.62
CA ALA A 175 6.19 -15.65 -12.55
C ALA A 175 7.17 -16.21 -13.59
N ALA A 176 8.10 -17.08 -13.16
CA ALA A 176 9.06 -17.75 -14.04
C ALA A 176 8.38 -18.77 -14.98
N GLU A 177 7.43 -19.56 -14.48
CA GLU A 177 6.64 -20.48 -15.30
C GLU A 177 5.89 -19.73 -16.41
N ARG A 178 5.20 -18.63 -16.07
CA ARG A 178 4.55 -17.76 -17.05
C ARG A 178 5.54 -17.16 -18.04
N ALA A 179 6.70 -16.68 -17.58
CA ALA A 179 7.70 -16.08 -18.46
C ALA A 179 8.27 -17.09 -19.48
N LYS A 180 8.30 -18.38 -19.16
CA LYS A 180 8.70 -19.45 -20.09
C LYS A 180 7.62 -19.77 -21.12
N SER A 181 6.34 -19.59 -20.79
CA SER A 181 5.22 -19.99 -21.65
C SER A 181 4.78 -18.93 -22.66
N ILE A 182 5.28 -17.69 -22.56
CA ILE A 182 4.89 -16.59 -23.46
C ILE A 182 6.11 -16.01 -24.21
N PRO A 183 5.91 -15.43 -25.42
CA PRO A 183 6.95 -14.64 -26.07
C PRO A 183 7.22 -13.33 -25.31
N PRO A 184 8.33 -12.63 -25.57
CA PRO A 184 8.54 -11.27 -25.07
C PRO A 184 7.37 -10.37 -25.47
N PRO A 185 6.78 -9.60 -24.54
CA PRO A 185 5.65 -8.74 -24.87
C PRO A 185 6.11 -7.56 -25.74
N SER A 186 5.19 -7.05 -26.57
CA SER A 186 5.39 -5.74 -27.20
C SER A 186 5.16 -4.63 -26.18
N ARG A 187 5.93 -3.54 -26.31
CA ARG A 187 5.86 -2.36 -25.44
C ARG A 187 5.15 -1.23 -26.16
N ASN A 188 4.28 -0.51 -25.44
CA ASN A 188 3.75 0.77 -25.90
C ASN A 188 4.65 1.91 -25.42
N ASP A 189 5.35 2.57 -26.34
CA ASP A 189 6.31 3.63 -26.01
C ASP A 189 5.65 4.96 -25.62
N SER A 190 4.32 5.10 -25.74
CA SER A 190 3.64 6.32 -25.28
C SER A 190 3.76 6.52 -23.77
N GLU A 191 3.61 5.44 -23.00
CA GLU A 191 3.75 5.49 -21.54
C GLU A 191 5.18 5.82 -21.11
N VAL A 192 6.17 5.31 -21.84
CA VAL A 192 7.58 5.62 -21.63
C VAL A 192 7.83 7.11 -21.84
N ARG A 193 7.36 7.68 -22.96
CA ARG A 193 7.52 9.12 -23.25
C ARG A 193 6.83 10.01 -22.21
N GLN A 194 5.62 9.64 -21.79
CA GLN A 194 4.89 10.39 -20.75
C GLN A 194 5.63 10.39 -19.42
N GLU A 195 6.18 9.24 -19.03
CA GLU A 195 6.91 9.11 -17.78
C GLU A 195 8.27 9.82 -17.83
N LEU A 196 8.99 9.73 -18.95
CA LEU A 196 10.22 10.51 -19.18
C LEU A 196 9.96 12.02 -19.02
N ALA A 197 8.92 12.54 -19.68
CA ALA A 197 8.54 13.95 -19.55
C ALA A 197 8.09 14.33 -18.12
N ARG A 198 7.61 13.37 -17.33
CA ARG A 198 7.32 13.61 -15.90
C ARG A 198 8.60 13.67 -15.08
N VAL A 199 9.52 12.73 -15.28
CA VAL A 199 10.83 12.67 -14.60
C VAL A 199 11.67 13.90 -14.91
N GLU A 200 11.66 14.38 -16.15
CA GLU A 200 12.34 15.63 -16.51
C GLU A 200 11.75 16.83 -15.78
N ARG A 201 10.41 16.98 -15.78
CA ARG A 201 9.74 18.09 -15.11
C ARG A 201 10.04 18.17 -13.62
N VAL A 202 10.12 17.04 -12.91
CA VAL A 202 10.39 17.08 -11.46
C VAL A 202 11.80 17.56 -11.12
N ARG A 203 12.71 17.62 -12.10
CA ARG A 203 14.09 18.12 -11.91
C ARG A 203 14.22 19.64 -12.05
N ASP A 204 13.18 20.32 -12.54
CA ASP A 204 13.18 21.77 -12.68
C ASP A 204 13.09 22.50 -11.33
N ALA A 205 13.25 23.82 -11.31
CA ALA A 205 13.00 24.63 -10.12
C ALA A 205 11.50 24.74 -9.79
N GLY A 206 11.15 24.73 -8.50
CA GLY A 206 9.76 24.81 -8.03
C GLY A 206 9.58 24.46 -6.55
N THR A 207 8.39 23.96 -6.18
CA THR A 207 8.02 23.70 -4.78
C THR A 207 8.68 22.43 -4.25
N SER A 208 9.21 22.50 -3.03
CA SER A 208 9.90 21.39 -2.36
C SER A 208 9.02 20.14 -2.22
N ALA A 209 9.45 19.03 -2.82
CA ALA A 209 8.82 17.72 -2.63
C ALA A 209 8.85 17.24 -1.18
N THR A 210 9.91 17.55 -0.43
CA THR A 210 10.02 17.16 0.97
C THR A 210 8.91 17.78 1.82
N ASP A 211 8.61 19.06 1.60
CA ASP A 211 7.55 19.76 2.33
C ASP A 211 6.16 19.26 1.93
N PHE A 212 5.96 18.99 0.64
CA PHE A 212 4.76 18.37 0.13
C PHE A 212 4.50 17.00 0.75
N CYS A 213 5.49 16.10 0.70
CA CYS A 213 5.42 14.77 1.29
C CYS A 213 5.15 14.86 2.79
N ARG A 214 5.80 15.78 3.52
CA ARG A 214 5.53 15.99 4.96
C ARG A 214 4.09 16.38 5.21
N ARG A 215 3.52 17.28 4.42
CA ARG A 215 2.12 17.72 4.53
C ARG A 215 1.13 16.59 4.26
N VAL A 216 1.36 15.78 3.22
CA VAL A 216 0.53 14.60 2.92
C VAL A 216 0.60 13.58 4.06
N LYS A 217 1.82 13.26 4.53
CA LYS A 217 2.05 12.32 5.63
C LYS A 217 1.39 12.76 6.93
N SER A 218 1.43 14.06 7.25
CA SER A 218 0.76 14.63 8.42
C SER A 218 -0.75 14.59 8.29
N THR A 219 -1.28 14.89 7.09
CA THR A 219 -2.71 14.75 6.78
C THR A 219 -3.18 13.33 7.02
N LEU A 220 -2.46 12.33 6.50
CA LEU A 220 -2.79 10.92 6.74
C LEU A 220 -2.72 10.55 8.21
N TRP A 221 -1.68 10.96 8.93
CA TRP A 221 -1.54 10.68 10.36
C TRP A 221 -2.71 11.19 11.18
N ARG A 222 -3.14 12.43 10.91
CA ARG A 222 -4.19 13.12 11.67
C ARG A 222 -5.59 12.63 11.32
N TYR A 223 -5.87 12.43 10.03
CA TYR A 223 -7.25 12.24 9.54
C TYR A 223 -7.57 10.80 9.14
N ALA A 224 -6.54 10.01 8.85
CA ALA A 224 -6.62 8.61 8.43
C ALA A 224 -5.63 7.71 9.20
N GLY A 225 -5.27 8.08 10.43
CA GLY A 225 -4.41 7.30 11.33
C GLY A 225 -5.15 6.15 12.03
N ALA A 226 -4.72 5.76 13.23
CA ALA A 226 -5.35 4.65 13.94
C ALA A 226 -6.81 4.93 14.31
N MET A 227 -7.10 6.15 14.77
CA MET A 227 -8.44 6.56 15.20
C MET A 227 -9.08 7.40 14.10
N LYS A 228 -10.21 6.93 13.59
CA LYS A 228 -10.91 7.56 12.46
C LYS A 228 -12.39 7.75 12.77
N THR A 229 -12.96 8.83 12.26
CA THR A 229 -14.41 9.03 12.14
C THR A 229 -14.77 9.31 10.69
N HIS A 230 -16.06 9.26 10.34
CA HIS A 230 -16.49 9.71 9.03
C HIS A 230 -16.02 11.14 8.75
N ALA A 231 -16.20 12.06 9.72
CA ALA A 231 -15.79 13.45 9.59
C ALA A 231 -14.27 13.62 9.41
N SER A 232 -13.44 12.87 10.16
CA SER A 232 -11.99 12.93 10.00
C SER A 232 -11.58 12.46 8.60
N LEU A 233 -12.15 11.35 8.12
CA LEU A 233 -11.86 10.81 6.79
C LEU A 233 -12.30 11.74 5.65
N GLN A 234 -13.46 12.39 5.78
CA GLN A 234 -13.91 13.42 4.81
C GLN A 234 -12.90 14.59 4.78
N ARG A 235 -12.50 15.11 5.94
CA ARG A 235 -11.51 16.20 6.00
C ARG A 235 -10.17 15.80 5.39
N GLY A 236 -9.70 14.59 5.68
CA GLY A 236 -8.48 14.05 5.07
C GLY A 236 -8.60 13.97 3.55
N ARG A 237 -9.74 13.50 3.02
CA ARG A 237 -10.00 13.41 1.58
C ARG A 237 -9.88 14.78 0.92
N ASP A 238 -10.50 15.79 1.51
CA ASP A 238 -10.54 17.15 0.95
C ASP A 238 -9.12 17.76 0.94
N LEU A 239 -8.35 17.60 2.02
CA LEU A 239 -6.95 18.03 2.10
C LEU A 239 -6.04 17.31 1.09
N LEU A 240 -6.27 16.02 0.83
CA LEU A 240 -5.53 15.30 -0.21
C LEU A 240 -5.94 15.75 -1.62
N ALA A 241 -7.20 16.16 -1.82
CA ALA A 241 -7.63 16.75 -3.09
C ALA A 241 -6.98 18.13 -3.33
N GLU A 242 -6.83 18.95 -2.29
CA GLU A 242 -6.05 20.19 -2.34
C GLU A 242 -4.58 19.88 -2.70
N ALA A 243 -3.96 18.91 -2.02
CA ALA A 243 -2.59 18.49 -2.32
C ALA A 243 -2.42 17.94 -3.76
N GLN A 244 -3.44 17.31 -4.33
CA GLN A 244 -3.42 16.83 -5.71
C GLN A 244 -3.25 17.97 -6.73
N ALA A 245 -3.82 19.15 -6.46
CA ALA A 245 -3.68 20.33 -7.31
C ALA A 245 -2.23 20.86 -7.30
N ASP A 246 -1.56 20.79 -6.14
CA ASP A 246 -0.18 21.28 -5.98
C ASP A 246 0.86 20.38 -6.68
N LEU A 247 0.51 19.11 -6.96
CA LEU A 247 1.46 18.11 -7.41
C LEU A 247 2.21 18.50 -8.70
N ALA A 248 1.56 19.26 -9.60
CA ALA A 248 2.17 19.74 -10.85
C ALA A 248 3.36 20.68 -10.62
N HIS A 249 3.46 21.30 -9.45
CA HIS A 249 4.50 22.27 -9.08
C HIS A 249 5.61 21.66 -8.20
N ILE A 250 5.48 20.39 -7.84
CA ILE A 250 6.44 19.70 -6.98
C ILE A 250 7.71 19.36 -7.74
N ARG A 251 8.85 19.64 -7.11
CA ARG A 251 10.20 19.53 -7.67
C ARG A 251 11.18 18.94 -6.68
N ALA A 252 12.25 18.38 -7.23
CA ALA A 252 13.38 17.86 -6.49
C ALA A 252 14.17 19.01 -5.85
N HIS A 253 14.40 18.92 -4.54
CA HIS A 253 15.21 19.87 -3.81
C HIS A 253 16.08 19.18 -2.76
N GLY A 254 17.38 19.52 -2.70
CA GLY A 254 18.32 18.93 -1.74
C GLY A 254 18.79 17.50 -2.08
N PRO A 255 19.58 16.86 -1.19
CA PRO A 255 20.23 15.59 -1.44
C PRO A 255 19.29 14.42 -1.78
N ASP A 256 18.14 14.34 -1.11
CA ASP A 256 17.11 13.31 -1.35
C ASP A 256 15.98 13.79 -2.27
N GLY A 257 16.13 14.99 -2.84
CA GLY A 257 15.04 15.70 -3.52
C GLY A 257 14.45 14.95 -4.71
N LEU A 258 15.29 14.27 -5.49
CA LEU A 258 14.82 13.52 -6.66
C LEU A 258 13.92 12.35 -6.25
N ARG A 259 14.31 11.60 -5.23
CA ARG A 259 13.51 10.50 -4.68
C ARG A 259 12.17 11.02 -4.17
N ASP A 260 12.20 12.03 -3.30
CA ASP A 260 10.99 12.62 -2.73
C ASP A 260 10.03 13.13 -3.81
N ALA A 261 10.55 13.77 -4.87
CA ALA A 261 9.72 14.30 -5.95
C ALA A 261 9.10 13.19 -6.81
N LEU A 262 9.82 12.09 -7.02
CA LEU A 262 9.28 10.93 -7.73
C LEU A 262 8.24 10.18 -6.90
N GLU A 263 8.48 10.01 -5.60
CA GLU A 263 7.60 9.34 -4.64
C GLU A 263 6.38 10.20 -4.23
N ALA A 264 6.43 11.52 -4.40
CA ALA A 264 5.35 12.45 -4.00
C ALA A 264 3.97 12.04 -4.56
N GLN A 265 3.91 11.63 -5.82
CA GLN A 265 2.68 11.12 -6.44
C GLN A 265 2.22 9.83 -5.77
N HIS A 266 3.13 8.90 -5.49
CA HIS A 266 2.79 7.62 -4.88
C HIS A 266 2.30 7.79 -3.44
N VAL A 267 2.95 8.63 -2.64
CA VAL A 267 2.52 8.92 -1.26
C VAL A 267 1.12 9.54 -1.24
N LEU A 268 0.83 10.45 -2.17
CA LEU A 268 -0.50 11.01 -2.34
C LEU A 268 -1.52 9.94 -2.75
N ASP A 269 -1.19 9.12 -3.75
CA ASP A 269 -2.07 8.06 -4.25
C ASP A 269 -2.41 7.04 -3.15
N VAL A 270 -1.40 6.56 -2.43
CA VAL A 270 -1.55 5.69 -1.26
C VAL A 270 -2.51 6.33 -0.26
N GLY A 271 -2.33 7.62 0.04
CA GLY A 271 -3.22 8.33 0.95
C GLY A 271 -4.67 8.37 0.49
N ARG A 272 -4.91 8.67 -0.79
CA ARG A 272 -6.24 8.70 -1.40
C ARG A 272 -6.90 7.31 -1.36
N LEU A 273 -6.13 6.26 -1.65
CA LEU A 273 -6.59 4.87 -1.59
C LEU A 273 -6.95 4.44 -0.16
N ILE A 274 -6.12 4.79 0.85
CA ILE A 274 -6.40 4.50 2.27
C ILE A 274 -7.74 5.12 2.69
N ILE A 275 -7.95 6.40 2.34
CA ILE A 275 -9.17 7.12 2.70
C ILE A 275 -10.39 6.54 1.97
N ALA A 276 -10.25 6.25 0.66
CA ALA A 276 -11.32 5.63 -0.13
C ALA A 276 -11.77 4.30 0.50
N SER A 277 -10.84 3.41 0.86
CA SER A 277 -11.15 2.15 1.53
C SER A 277 -11.75 2.37 2.94
N SER A 278 -11.17 3.30 3.71
CA SER A 278 -11.60 3.58 5.10
C SER A 278 -13.01 4.16 5.20
N LEU A 279 -13.45 4.92 4.19
CA LEU A 279 -14.80 5.52 4.14
C LEU A 279 -15.91 4.49 3.97
N VAL A 280 -15.60 3.34 3.35
CA VAL A 280 -16.56 2.26 3.12
C VAL A 280 -16.95 1.62 4.45
N ARG A 281 -15.97 1.16 5.24
CA ARG A 281 -16.21 0.32 6.41
C ARG A 281 -16.71 1.11 7.62
N GLN A 282 -17.88 0.73 8.13
CA GLN A 282 -18.55 1.33 9.29
C GLN A 282 -18.62 0.35 10.48
N GLU A 283 -17.45 -0.10 10.93
CA GLU A 283 -17.26 -0.92 12.13
C GLU A 283 -15.83 -0.75 12.64
N THR A 284 -15.55 -1.34 13.80
CA THR A 284 -14.20 -1.52 14.32
C THR A 284 -13.85 -3.01 14.33
N ARG A 285 -12.76 -3.39 13.67
CA ARG A 285 -12.31 -4.78 13.57
C ARG A 285 -10.79 -4.87 13.48
N GLY A 286 -10.20 -5.68 14.37
CA GLY A 286 -8.75 -5.92 14.38
C GLY A 286 -7.96 -4.62 14.52
N CYS A 287 -7.16 -4.27 13.51
CA CYS A 287 -6.37 -3.04 13.47
C CYS A 287 -7.09 -1.82 12.87
N PHE A 288 -8.31 -1.99 12.34
CA PHE A 288 -9.09 -0.88 11.78
C PHE A 288 -10.07 -0.35 12.83
N TRP A 289 -9.89 0.89 13.28
CA TRP A 289 -10.70 1.50 14.35
C TRP A 289 -11.48 2.72 13.86
N ARG A 290 -12.80 2.55 13.74
CA ARG A 290 -13.78 3.62 13.57
C ARG A 290 -14.36 3.95 14.93
N ILE A 291 -13.89 5.02 15.56
CA ILE A 291 -14.34 5.35 16.93
C ILE A 291 -15.81 5.78 16.95
N ASP A 292 -16.35 6.23 15.81
CA ASP A 292 -17.78 6.48 15.58
C ASP A 292 -18.60 5.20 15.33
N TYR A 293 -17.94 4.06 15.11
CA TYR A 293 -18.52 2.71 15.02
C TYR A 293 -17.68 1.72 15.85
N PRO A 294 -17.71 1.83 17.19
CA PRO A 294 -16.70 1.20 18.05
C PRO A 294 -16.82 -0.32 18.11
N GLN A 295 -17.96 -0.91 17.73
CA GLN A 295 -18.18 -2.35 17.80
C GLN A 295 -17.90 -3.04 16.44
N PRO A 296 -17.47 -4.32 16.46
CA PRO A 296 -17.49 -5.16 15.27
C PRO A 296 -18.92 -5.52 14.86
N ASP A 297 -19.17 -5.65 13.57
CA ASP A 297 -20.48 -6.03 13.00
C ASP A 297 -20.31 -7.12 11.94
N ASN A 298 -20.45 -8.37 12.37
CA ASN A 298 -20.35 -9.52 11.45
C ASN A 298 -21.50 -9.59 10.44
N ALA A 299 -22.67 -9.06 10.76
CA ALA A 299 -23.84 -9.16 9.89
C ALA A 299 -23.66 -8.32 8.61
N ARG A 300 -23.02 -7.14 8.74
CA ARG A 300 -22.78 -6.23 7.61
C ARG A 300 -21.36 -6.30 7.06
N TRP A 301 -20.37 -6.53 7.93
CA TRP A 301 -18.97 -6.25 7.62
C TRP A 301 -18.01 -7.44 7.72
N LEU A 302 -18.54 -8.67 7.82
CA LEU A 302 -17.75 -9.88 7.55
C LEU A 302 -17.48 -10.04 6.04
N ARG A 303 -16.85 -9.01 5.48
CA ARG A 303 -16.64 -8.75 4.05
C ARG A 303 -15.27 -8.12 3.87
N ASN A 304 -14.63 -8.45 2.76
CA ASN A 304 -13.46 -7.73 2.29
C ASN A 304 -13.89 -6.47 1.52
N VAL A 305 -13.09 -5.41 1.59
CA VAL A 305 -13.26 -4.19 0.78
C VAL A 305 -12.27 -4.25 -0.38
N PHE A 306 -12.74 -4.00 -1.60
CA PHE A 306 -11.90 -3.96 -2.79
C PHE A 306 -11.90 -2.57 -3.41
N LEU A 307 -10.72 -2.16 -3.89
CA LEU A 307 -10.54 -0.97 -4.70
C LEU A 307 -10.21 -1.37 -6.13
N SER A 308 -10.84 -0.72 -7.11
CA SER A 308 -10.58 -0.89 -8.55
C SER A 308 -10.72 0.45 -9.29
N GLY A 309 -10.41 0.47 -10.59
CA GLY A 309 -10.59 1.64 -11.44
C GLY A 309 -9.28 2.41 -11.66
N SER A 310 -9.33 3.73 -11.54
CA SER A 310 -8.17 4.62 -11.74
C SER A 310 -8.05 5.62 -10.59
N MET A 311 -6.93 6.33 -10.49
CA MET A 311 -6.77 7.37 -9.46
C MET A 311 -7.79 8.51 -9.59
N ASP A 312 -8.37 8.74 -10.77
CA ASP A 312 -9.41 9.76 -10.98
C ASP A 312 -10.81 9.24 -10.62
N ASN A 313 -11.00 7.92 -10.65
CA ASN A 313 -12.26 7.27 -10.32
C ASN A 313 -12.00 5.97 -9.55
N ILE A 314 -11.71 6.11 -8.25
CA ILE A 314 -11.51 4.97 -7.35
C ILE A 314 -12.89 4.37 -7.05
N GLN A 315 -13.12 3.17 -7.56
CA GLN A 315 -14.32 2.40 -7.32
C GLN A 315 -14.13 1.51 -6.10
N THR A 316 -15.18 1.36 -5.30
CA THR A 316 -15.19 0.50 -4.12
C THR A 316 -16.26 -0.57 -4.26
N ARG A 317 -15.97 -1.77 -3.78
CA ARG A 317 -16.98 -2.82 -3.60
C ARG A 317 -16.66 -3.65 -2.37
N THR A 318 -17.64 -4.45 -1.93
CA THR A 318 -17.44 -5.39 -0.84
C THR A 318 -17.92 -6.78 -1.20
N GLU A 319 -17.15 -7.80 -0.85
CA GLU A 319 -17.52 -9.20 -1.05
C GLU A 319 -17.45 -9.94 0.29
N PRO A 320 -18.36 -10.89 0.56
CA PRO A 320 -18.26 -11.74 1.75
C PRO A 320 -16.89 -12.45 1.81
N VAL A 321 -16.33 -12.55 3.02
CA VAL A 321 -15.10 -13.31 3.21
C VAL A 321 -15.33 -14.76 2.81
N LEU A 322 -14.39 -15.34 2.04
CA LEU A 322 -14.45 -16.75 1.67
C LEU A 322 -14.27 -17.64 2.91
N MET A 323 -15.37 -18.19 3.40
CA MET A 323 -15.38 -19.13 4.53
C MET A 323 -15.26 -20.57 4.04
N THR A 324 -14.19 -21.26 4.46
CA THR A 324 -13.94 -22.66 4.08
C THR A 324 -14.20 -23.60 5.26
N ARG A 325 -13.20 -23.77 6.14
CA ARG A 325 -13.28 -24.63 7.34
C ARG A 325 -13.88 -23.88 8.53
N LEU A 326 -13.50 -22.63 8.73
CA LEU A 326 -14.11 -21.74 9.73
C LEU A 326 -15.39 -21.15 9.13
N ARG A 327 -16.55 -21.41 9.75
CA ARG A 327 -17.87 -21.00 9.23
C ARG A 327 -18.59 -19.98 10.11
N THR A 328 -18.26 -19.92 11.40
CA THR A 328 -18.93 -19.04 12.37
C THR A 328 -17.89 -18.28 13.18
N PRO A 329 -17.38 -17.14 12.70
CA PRO A 329 -16.41 -16.35 13.44
C PRO A 329 -17.08 -15.59 14.59
N THR A 330 -16.56 -15.71 15.81
CA THR A 330 -16.93 -14.84 16.93
C THR A 330 -16.29 -13.47 16.76
N ALA A 331 -17.06 -12.39 16.93
CA ALA A 331 -16.48 -11.06 16.86
C ALA A 331 -15.45 -10.86 18.01
N PRO A 332 -14.20 -10.49 17.73
CA PRO A 332 -13.20 -10.33 18.76
C PRO A 332 -13.54 -9.08 19.59
N PRO A 333 -13.29 -9.08 20.91
CA PRO A 333 -13.34 -7.86 21.69
C PRO A 333 -12.42 -6.80 21.07
N ILE A 334 -12.83 -5.54 21.16
CA ILE A 334 -12.05 -4.40 20.70
C ILE A 334 -10.63 -4.48 21.27
N GLY A 335 -9.62 -4.35 20.41
CA GLY A 335 -8.20 -4.42 20.79
C GLY A 335 -7.61 -5.81 20.98
N GLN A 336 -8.38 -6.90 20.84
CA GLN A 336 -7.87 -8.27 21.01
C GLN A 336 -7.36 -8.95 19.71
N GLY A 337 -7.21 -8.21 18.61
CA GLY A 337 -6.70 -8.76 17.34
C GLY A 337 -7.46 -10.01 16.86
N CYS A 338 -6.79 -10.93 16.16
CA CYS A 338 -7.38 -12.18 15.69
C CYS A 338 -7.66 -13.22 16.80
N PHE A 339 -7.25 -12.96 18.04
CA PHE A 339 -7.32 -13.95 19.13
C PHE A 339 -8.74 -14.21 19.64
N GLY A 340 -9.71 -13.35 19.32
CA GLY A 340 -11.11 -13.55 19.68
C GLY A 340 -11.88 -14.52 18.77
N TYR A 341 -11.31 -14.97 17.65
CA TYR A 341 -11.96 -15.92 16.71
C TYR A 341 -11.62 -17.39 16.97
N LEU A 342 -10.54 -17.64 17.73
CA LEU A 342 -10.14 -19.00 18.09
C LEU A 342 -10.74 -19.32 19.46
N PRO A 343 -11.49 -20.43 19.63
CA PRO A 343 -11.91 -20.86 20.95
C PRO A 343 -10.64 -21.07 21.78
N ARG A 344 -10.43 -20.24 22.80
CA ARG A 344 -9.43 -20.51 23.83
C ARG A 344 -9.91 -21.74 24.58
N LYS A 345 -9.31 -22.89 24.30
CA LYS A 345 -9.44 -24.07 25.15
C LYS A 345 -8.50 -23.93 26.34
#